data_AF-A0A6I0BGR2-F1
#
_entry.id   AF-A0A6I0BGR2-F1
#
_cell.length_a   1.000
_cell.length_b   1.000
_cell.length_c   1.000
_cell.angle_alpha   90.00
_cell.angle_beta   90.00
_cell.angle_gamma   90.00
#
_symmetry.space_group_name_H-M   'P 1'
#
loop_
_entity.id
_entity.type
_entity.pdbx_description
1 polymer ?
#
loop_
_entity_poly.entity_id
_entity_poly.type
_entity_poly.pdbx_seq_one_letter_code
_entity_poly.pdbx_strand_id
1 'polypeptide(L)' 'MKNIIPALVLYIIVCIIAMFAPASPGYNHVGWKLFVGQAYAIPIFLITVIITFYINKKKSTNKLL' A
#
# COMPACT_ATOMS: atom_id res chain seq x y z
N MET A 1 6.56 -15.30 4.04
CA MET A 1 6.09 -14.24 3.10
C MET A 1 4.59 -13.91 3.21
N LYS A 2 3.74 -14.75 3.81
CA LYS A 2 2.28 -14.51 3.90
C LYS A 2 1.86 -13.17 4.54
N ASN A 3 2.71 -12.59 5.39
CA ASN A 3 2.42 -11.33 6.09
C ASN A 3 2.64 -10.08 5.24
N ILE A 4 3.32 -10.19 4.09
CA ILE A 4 3.55 -9.07 3.15
C ILE A 4 2.51 -9.04 2.03
N ILE A 5 1.88 -10.18 1.73
CA ILE A 5 0.88 -10.31 0.65
C ILE A 5 -0.24 -9.25 0.77
N PRO A 6 -0.86 -9.01 1.94
CA PRO A 6 -1.92 -8.01 2.06
C PRO A 6 -1.42 -6.59 1.75
N ALA A 7 -0.20 -6.25 2.19
CA ALA A 7 0.40 -4.94 1.93
C ALA A 7 0.72 -4.75 0.45
N LEU A 8 1.24 -5.78 -0.21
CA LEU A 8 1.58 -5.74 -1.63
C LEU A 8 0.33 -5.58 -2.51
N VAL A 9 -0.75 -6.30 -2.17
CA VAL A 9 -2.04 -6.16 -2.88
C VAL A 9 -2.57 -4.73 -2.74
N LEU A 10 -2.56 -4.18 -1.52
CA LEU A 10 -3.06 -2.83 -1.27
C LEU A 10 -2.22 -1.76 -1.99
N TYR A 11 -0.90 -1.94 -2.03
CA TYR A 11 0.01 -1.09 -2.78
C TYR A 11 -0.32 -1.06 -4.29
N ILE A 12 -0.54 -2.23 -4.89
CA ILE A 12 -0.89 -2.33 -6.32
C ILE A 12 -2.23 -1.63 -6.60
N ILE A 13 -3.23 -1.81 -5.72
CA ILE A 13 -4.54 -1.15 -5.85
C ILE A 13 -4.38 0.37 -5.86
N VAL A 14 -3.59 0.93 -4.93
CA VAL A 14 -3.36 2.38 -4.85
C VAL A 14 -2.68 2.90 -6.12
N CYS A 15 -1.69 2.17 -6.65
CA CYS A 15 -1.03 2.55 -7.89
C CYS A 15 -1.99 2.55 -9.09
N ILE A 16 -2.88 1.55 -9.18
CA ILE A 16 -3.90 1.49 -10.23
C ILE A 16 -4.86 2.69 -10.10
N ILE A 17 -5.37 2.97 -8.90
CA ILE A 17 -6.27 4.10 -8.66
C ILE A 17 -5.60 5.43 -9.07
N ALA A 18 -4.34 5.64 -8.70
CA ALA A 18 -3.60 6.85 -9.03
C ALA A 18 -3.43 7.07 -10.54
N MET A 19 -3.32 5.99 -11.33
CA MET A 19 -3.23 6.08 -12.79
C MET A 19 -4.55 6.55 -13.44
N PHE A 20 -5.68 6.13 -12.89
CA PHE A 20 -7.01 6.50 -13.39
C PHE A 20 -7.56 7.79 -12.78
N ALA A 21 -6.97 8.28 -11.68
CA ALA A 21 -7.39 9.53 -11.07
C ALA A 21 -7.25 10.71 -12.05
N PRO A 22 -8.23 11.65 -12.05
CA PRO A 22 -8.10 12.89 -12.78
C PRO A 22 -6.99 13.74 -12.16
N ALA A 23 -6.21 14.39 -13.01
CA ALA A 23 -5.17 15.33 -12.61
C ALA A 23 -5.48 16.72 -13.17
N SER A 24 -4.99 17.75 -12.50
CA SER A 24 -5.13 19.13 -12.97
C SER A 24 -4.46 19.34 -14.35
N PRO A 25 -4.88 20.36 -15.11
CA PRO A 25 -4.26 20.70 -16.39
C PRO A 25 -2.75 20.90 -16.23
N GLY A 26 -1.96 20.35 -17.16
CA GLY A 26 -0.49 20.34 -17.09
C GLY A 26 0.12 19.16 -16.32
N TYR A 27 -0.66 18.50 -15.46
CA TYR A 27 -0.21 17.39 -14.60
C TYR A 27 -0.76 16.02 -15.04
N ASN A 28 -1.62 15.98 -16.06
CA ASN A 28 -2.18 14.74 -16.60
C ASN A 28 -1.20 14.03 -17.56
N HIS A 29 0.01 13.75 -17.09
CA HIS A 29 1.02 12.98 -17.81
C HIS A 29 1.54 11.82 -16.95
N VAL A 30 2.03 10.76 -17.61
CA VAL A 30 2.35 9.48 -16.96
C VAL A 30 3.36 9.66 -15.81
N GLY A 31 4.40 10.47 -15.99
CA GLY A 31 5.41 10.71 -14.95
C GLY A 31 4.83 11.28 -13.66
N TRP A 32 3.96 12.29 -13.75
CA TRP A 32 3.30 12.86 -12.58
C TRP A 32 2.38 11.86 -11.89
N LYS A 33 1.60 11.10 -12.66
CA LYS A 33 0.71 10.07 -12.09
C LYS A 33 1.49 8.99 -11.36
N LEU A 34 2.62 8.56 -11.91
CA LEU A 34 3.52 7.62 -11.24
C LEU A 34 4.09 8.21 -9.95
N PHE A 35 4.55 9.46 -9.97
CA PHE A 35 5.07 10.14 -8.79
C PHE A 35 4.03 10.23 -7.66
N VAL A 36 2.83 10.73 -7.98
CA VAL A 36 1.73 10.85 -7.03
C VAL A 36 1.29 9.47 -6.53
N GLY A 37 1.19 8.49 -7.43
CA GLY A 37 0.88 7.10 -7.06
C GLY A 37 1.86 6.53 -6.05
N GLN A 38 3.17 6.73 -6.26
CA GLN A 38 4.21 6.31 -5.30
C GLN A 38 4.12 7.05 -3.96
N ALA A 39 3.86 8.35 -3.99
CA ALA A 39 3.75 9.19 -2.78
C ALA A 39 2.65 8.70 -1.82
N TYR A 40 1.56 8.11 -2.35
CA TYR A 40 0.51 7.49 -1.54
C TYR A 40 0.73 5.99 -1.28
N ALA A 41 1.24 5.26 -2.27
CA ALA A 41 1.37 3.81 -2.19
C ALA A 41 2.44 3.38 -1.15
N ILE A 42 3.57 4.07 -1.07
CA ILE A 42 4.65 3.74 -0.11
C ILE A 42 4.18 3.89 1.35
N PRO A 43 3.56 5.01 1.78
CA PRO A 43 3.01 5.11 3.14
C PRO A 43 1.99 4.03 3.48
N ILE A 44 1.07 3.75 2.55
CA ILE A 44 0.03 2.72 2.73
C ILE A 44 0.65 1.34 2.89
N PHE A 45 1.66 1.03 2.07
CA PHE A 45 2.41 -0.23 2.17
C PHE A 45 3.07 -0.38 3.54
N LEU A 46 3.80 0.63 4.00
CA LEU A 46 4.50 0.59 5.29
C LEU A 46 3.53 0.41 6.46
N ILE A 47 2.44 1.18 6.50
CA ILE A 47 1.41 1.07 7.54
C ILE A 47 0.81 -0.34 7.53
N THR A 48 0.49 -0.88 6.35
CA THR A 48 -0.13 -2.20 6.21
C THR A 48 0.82 -3.32 6.64
N VAL A 49 2.11 -3.22 6.32
CA VAL A 49 3.13 -4.17 6.80
C VAL A 49 3.22 -4.13 8.32
N ILE A 50 3.26 -2.95 8.93
CA ILE A 50 3.33 -2.77 10.38
C ILE A 50 2.10 -3.41 11.05
N ILE A 51 0.90 -3.05 10.61
CA ILE A 51 -0.36 -3.60 11.16
C ILE A 51 -0.39 -5.13 11.02
N THR A 52 -0.09 -5.64 9.83
CA THR A 52 -0.11 -7.09 9.56
C THR A 52 0.92 -7.81 10.41
N PHE A 53 2.08 -7.21 10.65
CA PHE A 53 3.11 -7.76 11.54
C PHE A 53 2.60 -7.85 12.99
N TYR A 54 2.03 -6.77 13.52
CA TYR A 54 1.51 -6.76 14.89
C TYR A 54 0.35 -7.74 15.11
N ILE A 55 -0.58 -7.85 14.16
CA ILE A 55 -1.70 -8.81 14.23
C ILE A 55 -1.18 -10.25 14.26
N ASN A 56 -0.24 -10.58 13.38
CA ASN A 56 0.34 -11.93 13.33
C ASN A 56 1.17 -12.25 14.57
N LYS A 57 1.88 -11.27 15.13
CA LYS A 57 2.59 -11.42 16.42
C LYS A 57 1.61 -11.75 17.55
N LYS A 58 0.51 -11.00 17.68
CA LYS A 58 -0.53 -11.24 18.70
C LYS A 58 -1.18 -12.62 18.55
N LYS A 59 -1.45 -13.05 17.31
CA LYS A 59 -2.01 -14.37 17.01
C LYS A 59 -1.06 -15.51 17.41
N SER A 60 0.25 -15.33 17.23
CA SER A 60 1.25 -16.29 17.68
C SER A 60 1.30 -16.41 19.21
N THR A 61 1.22 -15.28 19.93
CA THR A 61 1.20 -15.28 21.41
C THR A 61 -0.07 -15.91 21.97
N ASN A 62 -1.24 -15.66 21.37
CA ASN A 62 -2.51 -16.29 21.80
C ASN A 62 -2.60 -17.79 21.47
N LYS A 63 -1.74 -18.31 20.59
CA LYS A 63 -1.72 -19.75 20.26
C LYS A 63 -0.84 -20.58 21.22
N LEU A 64 -0.06 -19.90 22.07
CA LEU A 64 0.88 -20.47 23.04
C LEU A 64 0.36 -20.43 24.48
N LEU A 65 -0.74 -19.72 24.73
CA LEU A 65 -1.54 -19.71 25.97
C LEU A 65 -2.73 -20.65 25.81
#